data_AF-A0A6J4NR29-F1
#
_entry.id   AF-A0A6J4NR29-F1
#
_cell.length_a   1.000
_cell.length_b   1.000
_cell.length_c   1.000
_cell.angle_alpha   90.00
_cell.angle_beta   90.00
_cell.angle_gamma   90.00
#
_symmetry.space_group_name_H-M   'P 1'
#
loop_
_entity.id
_entity.type
_entity.pdbx_description
1 polymer ?
#
loop_
_entity_poly.entity_id
_entity_poly.type
_entity_poly.pdbx_seq_one_letter_code
_entity_poly.pdbx_strand_id
1 'polypeptide(L)'
;MSDPRGAPAAPDVATETRVEGQFDELEVDAPRVGIIMGAKTDMPAMEAAGRELDQHGIRHETRVMSAHRDPDVVAEYARNARMRGLRVIIAGAGLAAALPGVVAAHTDLPVIGVPLTSSSSVAGGLDALLAIAQMPPGVPVACVAVNGARNAAVLAVRIMAA
;
A
#
# COMPACT_ATOMS: atom_id res chain seq x y z
N MET A 1 -19.00 52.52 -35.71
CA MET A 1 -19.58 51.15 -35.68
C MET A 1 -18.83 50.41 -34.60
N SER A 2 -19.49 50.18 -33.47
CA SER A 2 -18.89 49.64 -32.25
C SER A 2 -18.85 48.12 -32.31
N ASP A 3 -17.70 47.51 -32.04
CA ASP A 3 -17.64 46.14 -31.53
C ASP A 3 -16.99 46.15 -30.14
N PRO A 4 -17.77 45.92 -29.07
CA PRO A 4 -17.27 45.76 -27.71
C PRO A 4 -17.09 44.26 -27.42
N ARG A 5 -15.93 43.88 -26.88
CA ARG A 5 -15.69 42.79 -25.89
C ARG A 5 -14.20 42.45 -25.83
N GLY A 6 -13.43 43.30 -25.16
CA GLY A 6 -12.22 42.85 -24.48
C GLY A 6 -12.64 42.19 -23.18
N ALA A 7 -12.85 40.87 -23.18
CA ALA A 7 -13.02 40.13 -21.94
C ALA A 7 -11.65 40.09 -21.22
N PRO A 8 -11.56 40.41 -19.92
CA PRO A 8 -10.33 40.19 -19.17
C PRO A 8 -10.04 38.68 -19.15
N ALA A 9 -8.82 38.29 -19.50
CA ALA A 9 -8.36 36.91 -19.35
C ALA A 9 -8.55 36.49 -17.89
N ALA A 10 -9.23 35.35 -17.70
CA ALA A 10 -9.41 34.76 -16.38
C ALA A 10 -8.02 34.52 -15.73
N PRO A 11 -7.85 34.83 -14.44
CA PRO A 11 -6.59 34.58 -13.77
C PRO A 11 -6.26 33.09 -13.81
N ASP A 12 -5.02 32.81 -14.19
CA ASP A 12 -4.45 31.47 -14.30
C ASP A 12 -4.53 30.78 -12.94
N VAL A 13 -5.39 29.76 -12.83
CA VAL A 13 -5.59 28.94 -11.61
C VAL A 13 -4.42 27.95 -11.51
N ALA A 14 -3.21 28.49 -11.36
CA ALA A 14 -1.96 27.74 -11.18
C ALA A 14 -1.50 27.77 -9.71
N THR A 15 -2.42 28.03 -8.78
CA THR A 15 -2.12 28.24 -7.36
C THR A 15 -2.28 26.96 -6.52
N GLU A 16 -3.01 25.96 -7.01
CA GLU A 16 -3.34 24.75 -6.22
C GLU A 16 -2.19 23.73 -6.13
N THR A 17 -1.30 23.64 -7.12
CA THR A 17 -0.22 22.63 -7.15
C THR A 17 0.96 22.91 -6.22
N ARG A 18 1.16 24.16 -5.78
CA ARG A 18 2.29 24.52 -4.90
C ARG A 18 2.08 24.12 -3.43
N VAL A 19 0.83 24.00 -3.02
CA VAL A 19 0.47 23.72 -1.62
C VAL A 19 0.61 22.22 -1.33
N GLU A 20 0.24 21.35 -2.27
CA GLU A 20 0.36 19.88 -2.11
C GLU A 20 1.82 19.44 -1.93
N GLY A 21 2.75 19.97 -2.73
CA GLY A 21 4.17 19.65 -2.61
C GLY A 21 4.82 20.15 -1.31
N GLN A 22 4.30 21.21 -0.70
CA GLN A 22 4.80 21.72 0.58
C GLN A 22 4.42 20.84 1.77
N PHE A 23 3.33 20.07 1.68
CA PHE A 23 2.96 19.11 2.74
C PHE A 23 3.80 17.83 2.70
N ASP A 24 4.39 17.49 1.55
CA ASP A 24 5.29 16.34 1.43
C ASP A 24 6.63 16.55 2.16
N GLU A 25 7.05 17.80 2.33
CA GLU A 25 8.29 18.19 3.00
C GLU A 25 8.15 18.37 4.53
N LEU A 26 6.92 18.39 5.04
CA LEU A 26 6.70 18.47 6.50
C LEU A 26 7.07 17.13 7.14
N GLU A 27 8.13 17.14 7.94
CA GLU A 27 8.60 15.97 8.68
C GLU A 27 7.64 15.66 9.85
N VAL A 28 6.60 14.88 9.56
CA VAL A 28 5.64 14.40 10.56
C VAL A 28 6.15 13.08 11.16
N ASP A 29 5.93 12.87 12.46
CA ASP A 29 6.30 11.62 13.17
C ASP A 29 5.40 10.42 12.79
N ALA A 30 4.87 10.41 11.57
CA ALA A 30 3.92 9.43 11.05
C ALA A 30 4.63 8.21 10.45
N PRO A 31 4.00 7.02 10.48
CA PRO A 31 4.48 5.87 9.73
C PRO A 31 4.44 6.16 8.23
N ARG A 32 5.45 5.68 7.50
CA ARG A 32 5.57 5.80 6.03
C ARG A 32 5.18 4.51 5.33
N VAL A 33 5.28 3.37 6.01
CA VAL A 33 4.89 2.06 5.48
C VAL A 33 3.86 1.39 6.39
N GLY A 34 2.78 0.90 5.81
CA GLY A 34 1.80 0.09 6.50
C GLY A 34 2.06 -1.39 6.28
N ILE A 35 2.28 -2.17 7.33
CA ILE A 35 2.37 -3.64 7.28
C ILE A 35 1.05 -4.21 7.80
N ILE A 36 0.32 -4.92 6.95
CA ILE A 36 -0.96 -5.51 7.30
C ILE A 36 -0.99 -7.00 7.00
N MET A 37 -1.70 -7.75 7.82
CA MET A 37 -1.83 -9.21 7.66
C MET A 37 -3.20 -9.73 8.09
N GLY A 38 -3.63 -10.81 7.46
CA GLY A 38 -4.97 -11.38 7.63
C GLY A 38 -5.22 -12.06 8.98
N ALA A 39 -4.18 -12.57 9.63
CA ALA A 39 -4.28 -13.26 10.91
C ALA A 39 -3.06 -12.99 11.79
N LYS A 40 -3.24 -13.08 13.12
CA LYS A 40 -2.12 -12.95 14.07
C LYS A 40 -1.06 -14.04 13.89
N THR A 41 -1.44 -15.20 13.37
CA THR A 41 -0.53 -16.30 13.01
C THR A 41 0.44 -15.95 11.89
N ASP A 42 0.15 -14.91 11.11
CA ASP A 42 1.01 -14.43 10.02
C ASP A 42 2.15 -13.53 10.53
N MET A 43 2.04 -13.03 11.77
CA MET A 43 2.98 -12.08 12.37
C MET A 43 4.44 -12.56 12.30
N PRO A 44 4.79 -13.80 12.67
CA PRO A 44 6.19 -14.24 12.66
C PRO A 44 6.86 -14.12 11.28
N ALA A 45 6.09 -14.35 10.20
CA ALA A 45 6.59 -14.20 8.83
C ALA A 45 6.72 -12.71 8.45
N MET A 46 5.74 -11.89 8.82
CA MET A 46 5.67 -10.48 8.43
C MET A 46 6.61 -9.56 9.22
N GLU A 47 7.04 -9.93 10.43
CA GLU A 47 8.03 -9.17 11.21
C GLU A 47 9.34 -8.94 10.46
N ALA A 48 9.70 -9.82 9.52
CA ALA A 48 10.89 -9.64 8.69
C ALA A 48 10.81 -8.37 7.82
N ALA A 49 9.60 -7.92 7.45
CA ALA A 49 9.42 -6.63 6.80
C ALA A 49 9.72 -5.47 7.76
N GLY A 50 9.14 -5.50 8.97
CA GLY A 50 9.36 -4.45 9.98
C GLY A 50 10.84 -4.30 10.35
N ARG A 51 11.52 -5.41 10.62
CA ARG A 51 12.97 -5.40 10.94
C ARG A 51 13.84 -4.82 9.82
N GLU A 52 13.47 -5.03 8.57
CA GLU A 52 14.20 -4.46 7.43
C GLU A 52 13.93 -2.95 7.33
N LEU A 53 12.68 -2.51 7.50
CA LEU A 53 12.35 -1.08 7.52
C LEU A 53 13.05 -0.34 8.66
N ASP A 54 13.14 -0.95 9.84
CA ASP A 54 13.87 -0.41 11.00
C ASP A 54 15.36 -0.19 10.68
N GLN A 55 16.00 -1.14 9.99
CA GLN A 55 17.40 -1.01 9.55
C GLN A 55 17.62 0.16 8.58
N HIS A 56 16.58 0.53 7.83
CA HIS A 56 16.58 1.67 6.92
C HIS A 56 16.08 2.97 7.57
N GLY A 57 15.76 2.97 8.87
CA GLY A 57 15.23 4.14 9.58
C GLY A 57 13.84 4.56 9.12
N ILE A 58 13.06 3.65 8.51
CA ILE A 58 11.74 3.93 7.98
C ILE A 58 10.68 3.57 9.01
N ARG A 59 9.93 4.57 9.48
CA ARG A 59 8.80 4.33 10.39
C ARG A 59 7.71 3.52 9.70
N HIS A 60 7.21 2.52 10.40
CA HIS A 60 6.11 1.68 9.93
C HIS A 60 5.09 1.43 11.02
N GLU A 61 3.88 1.06 10.60
CA GLU A 61 2.87 0.51 11.50
C GLU A 61 2.59 -0.94 11.12
N THR A 62 2.25 -1.77 12.11
CA THR A 62 1.84 -3.16 11.88
C THR A 62 0.43 -3.39 12.41
N ARG A 63 -0.47 -3.95 11.61
CA ARG A 63 -1.86 -4.23 11.99
C ARG A 63 -2.33 -5.61 11.51
N VAL A 64 -3.23 -6.22 12.27
CA VAL A 64 -3.93 -7.45 11.88
C VAL A 64 -5.35 -7.08 11.46
N MET A 65 -5.69 -7.33 10.20
CA MET A 65 -7.02 -7.06 9.64
C MET A 65 -7.31 -8.01 8.48
N SER A 66 -8.51 -8.59 8.46
CA SER A 66 -8.84 -9.63 7.50
C SER A 66 -9.79 -9.11 6.43
N ALA A 67 -9.42 -9.24 5.15
CA ALA A 67 -10.30 -8.91 4.04
C ALA A 67 -11.59 -9.77 3.99
N HIS A 68 -11.57 -10.97 4.57
CA HIS A 68 -12.73 -11.86 4.57
C HIS A 68 -13.66 -11.65 5.77
N ARG A 69 -13.11 -11.24 6.92
CA ARG A 69 -13.89 -11.11 8.17
C ARG A 69 -14.26 -9.67 8.48
N ASP A 70 -13.39 -8.73 8.14
CA ASP A 70 -13.52 -7.30 8.46
C ASP A 70 -13.30 -6.44 7.19
N PRO A 71 -14.03 -6.67 6.08
CA PRO A 71 -13.76 -6.03 4.79
C PRO A 71 -13.86 -4.50 4.84
N ASP A 72 -14.83 -3.96 5.57
CA ASP A 72 -15.02 -2.51 5.68
C ASP A 72 -13.84 -1.83 6.41
N VAL A 73 -13.28 -2.50 7.42
CA VAL A 73 -12.09 -2.01 8.16
C VAL A 73 -10.88 -1.94 7.23
N VAL A 74 -10.68 -2.97 6.40
CA VAL A 74 -9.60 -2.99 5.39
C VAL A 74 -9.81 -1.89 4.35
N ALA A 75 -11.03 -1.72 3.86
CA ALA A 75 -11.36 -0.70 2.87
C ALA A 75 -11.15 0.71 3.44
N GLU A 76 -11.59 0.98 4.67
CA GLU A 76 -11.38 2.25 5.36
C GLU A 76 -9.88 2.51 5.59
N TYR A 77 -9.13 1.50 6.04
CA TYR A 77 -7.68 1.60 6.21
C TYR A 77 -6.98 2.03 4.92
N ALA A 78 -7.33 1.38 3.79
CA ALA A 78 -6.73 1.62 2.49
C ALA A 78 -7.09 3.00 1.92
N ARG A 79 -8.36 3.41 1.98
CA ARG A 79 -8.83 4.74 1.51
C ARG A 79 -8.14 5.88 2.26
N ASN A 80 -7.94 5.71 3.56
CA ASN A 80 -7.36 6.75 4.41
C ASN A 80 -5.82 6.67 4.50
N ALA A 81 -5.18 5.68 3.88
CA ALA A 81 -3.75 5.42 4.03
C ALA A 81 -2.87 6.63 3.65
N ARG A 82 -3.11 7.24 2.49
CA ARG A 82 -2.37 8.41 2.01
C ARG A 82 -2.49 9.60 2.97
N MET A 83 -3.70 9.89 3.44
CA MET A 83 -3.97 10.99 4.38
C MET A 83 -3.27 10.80 5.73
N ARG A 84 -3.02 9.54 6.13
CA ARG A 84 -2.26 9.21 7.35
C ARG A 84 -0.74 9.27 7.18
N GLY A 85 -0.25 9.64 5.99
CA GLY A 85 1.18 9.76 5.70
C GLY A 85 1.83 8.49 5.13
N LEU A 86 1.07 7.40 4.92
CA LEU A 86 1.61 6.21 4.29
C LEU A 86 2.01 6.51 2.83
N ARG A 87 3.05 5.81 2.38
CA ARG A 87 3.60 5.88 1.02
C ARG A 87 3.59 4.51 0.34
N VAL A 88 3.67 3.42 1.10
CA VAL A 88 3.59 2.05 0.60
C VAL A 88 2.82 1.18 1.61
N ILE A 89 2.05 0.22 1.13
CA ILE A 89 1.42 -0.81 1.96
C ILE A 89 1.98 -2.18 1.61
N ILE A 90 2.44 -2.91 2.63
CA ILE A 90 2.87 -4.31 2.54
C ILE A 90 1.75 -5.17 3.14
N ALA A 91 1.12 -6.02 2.34
CA ALA A 91 0.00 -6.84 2.73
C ALA A 91 0.33 -8.34 2.63
N GLY A 92 0.27 -9.05 3.76
CA GLY A 92 0.51 -10.49 3.84
C GLY A 92 -0.78 -11.30 3.98
N ALA A 93 -0.95 -12.34 3.17
CA ALA A 93 -2.06 -13.29 3.29
C ALA A 93 -1.73 -14.66 2.70
N GLY A 94 -2.34 -15.71 3.25
CA GLY A 94 -2.26 -17.08 2.74
C GLY A 94 -3.58 -17.61 2.19
N LEU A 95 -3.55 -18.83 1.65
CA LEU A 95 -4.69 -19.53 1.03
C LEU A 95 -5.31 -18.69 -0.11
N ALA A 96 -6.63 -18.45 -0.09
CA ALA A 96 -7.28 -17.47 -0.95
C ALA A 96 -6.90 -16.04 -0.52
N ALA A 97 -5.68 -15.64 -0.84
CA ALA A 97 -5.02 -14.46 -0.28
C ALA A 97 -5.55 -13.12 -0.84
N ALA A 98 -6.77 -12.74 -0.43
CA ALA A 98 -7.48 -11.57 -0.97
C ALA A 98 -6.98 -10.21 -0.44
N LEU A 99 -6.30 -10.17 0.72
CA LEU A 99 -5.97 -8.92 1.41
C LEU A 99 -5.20 -7.91 0.51
N PRO A 100 -4.13 -8.29 -0.22
CA PRO A 100 -3.41 -7.33 -1.04
C PRO A 100 -4.26 -6.74 -2.17
N GLY A 101 -5.07 -7.57 -2.83
CA GLY A 101 -5.96 -7.12 -3.92
C GLY A 101 -7.06 -6.18 -3.44
N VAL A 102 -7.68 -6.48 -2.29
CA VAL A 102 -8.71 -5.60 -1.68
C VAL A 102 -8.11 -4.25 -1.30
N VAL A 103 -6.91 -4.23 -0.72
CA VAL A 103 -6.23 -2.99 -0.36
C VAL A 103 -5.94 -2.17 -1.60
N ALA A 104 -5.38 -2.78 -2.65
CA ALA A 104 -5.08 -2.12 -3.92
C ALA A 104 -6.32 -1.55 -4.61
N ALA A 105 -7.48 -2.19 -4.44
CA ALA A 105 -8.75 -1.69 -4.98
C ALA A 105 -9.26 -0.41 -4.28
N HIS A 106 -8.72 -0.07 -3.10
CA HIS A 106 -9.20 1.02 -2.25
C HIS A 106 -8.17 2.11 -1.99
N THR A 107 -6.99 2.04 -2.61
CA THR A 107 -5.93 3.03 -2.44
C THR A 107 -5.20 3.26 -3.76
N ASP A 108 -4.67 4.46 -3.95
CA ASP A 108 -3.78 4.79 -5.05
C ASP A 108 -2.30 4.63 -4.68
N LEU A 109 -2.00 4.24 -3.43
CA LEU A 109 -0.66 3.92 -2.98
C LEU A 109 -0.17 2.58 -3.57
N PRO A 110 1.15 2.44 -3.81
CA PRO A 110 1.75 1.15 -4.11
C PRO A 110 1.43 0.09 -3.04
N VAL A 111 0.91 -1.05 -3.49
CA VAL A 111 0.64 -2.23 -2.64
C VAL A 111 1.58 -3.36 -3.02
N ILE A 112 2.29 -3.88 -2.03
CA ILE A 112 3.19 -5.03 -2.15
C ILE A 112 2.54 -6.22 -1.46
N GLY A 113 2.25 -7.27 -2.22
CA GLY A 113 1.64 -8.49 -1.72
C GLY A 113 2.69 -9.54 -1.33
N VAL A 114 2.57 -10.09 -0.12
CA VAL A 114 3.39 -11.18 0.39
C VAL A 114 2.54 -12.46 0.48
N PRO A 115 2.72 -13.44 -0.41
CA PRO A 115 2.06 -14.73 -0.28
C PRO A 115 2.58 -15.46 0.95
N LEU A 116 1.68 -15.87 1.85
CA LEU A 116 2.04 -16.57 3.08
C LEU A 116 1.62 -18.04 3.02
N THR A 117 2.44 -18.91 3.61
CA THR A 117 2.15 -20.34 3.69
C THR A 117 1.66 -20.74 5.08
N SER A 118 0.76 -21.71 5.12
CA SER A 118 0.41 -22.46 6.32
C SER A 118 0.41 -23.97 6.04
N SER A 119 0.09 -24.78 7.05
CA SER A 119 -0.12 -26.22 6.87
C SER A 119 -1.27 -26.56 5.92
N SER A 120 -2.17 -25.62 5.66
CA SER A 120 -3.31 -25.80 4.74
C SER A 120 -3.03 -25.28 3.32
N SER A 121 -1.84 -24.72 3.07
CA SER A 121 -1.49 -24.19 1.76
C SER A 121 -1.32 -25.28 0.71
N VAL A 122 -1.83 -25.01 -0.48
CA VAL A 122 -1.65 -25.89 -1.64
C VAL A 122 -0.26 -25.70 -2.23
N ALA A 123 0.45 -26.81 -2.47
CA ALA A 123 1.75 -26.84 -3.15
C ALA A 123 2.78 -25.81 -2.62
N GLY A 124 2.84 -25.64 -1.30
CA GLY A 124 3.79 -24.72 -0.67
C GLY A 124 3.47 -23.23 -0.87
N GLY A 125 2.20 -22.86 -1.03
CA GLY A 125 1.76 -21.46 -1.15
C GLY A 125 1.42 -21.02 -2.57
N LEU A 126 1.28 -21.96 -3.51
CA LEU A 126 0.90 -21.66 -4.89
C LEU A 126 -0.48 -20.99 -4.97
N ASP A 127 -1.39 -21.41 -4.09
CA ASP A 127 -2.71 -20.78 -3.90
C ASP A 127 -2.59 -19.30 -3.57
N ALA A 128 -1.81 -18.95 -2.55
CA ALA A 128 -1.61 -17.57 -2.14
C ALA A 128 -0.86 -16.76 -3.21
N LEU A 129 0.15 -17.35 -3.84
CA LEU A 129 0.94 -16.71 -4.88
C LEU A 129 0.06 -16.31 -6.07
N LEU A 130 -0.74 -17.24 -6.59
CA LEU A 130 -1.62 -16.97 -7.72
C LEU A 130 -2.75 -16.00 -7.34
N ALA A 131 -3.31 -16.11 -6.13
CA ALA A 131 -4.34 -15.21 -5.63
C ALA A 131 -3.87 -13.74 -5.54
N ILE A 132 -2.59 -13.52 -5.24
CA ILE A 132 -2.00 -12.18 -5.13
C ILE A 132 -1.49 -11.67 -6.50
N ALA A 133 -0.80 -12.52 -7.27
CA ALA A 133 -0.11 -12.08 -8.48
C ALA A 133 -1.04 -11.83 -9.67
N GLN A 134 -2.16 -12.58 -9.78
CA GLN A 134 -3.03 -12.56 -10.96
C GLN A 134 -4.11 -11.46 -10.88
N MET A 135 -3.69 -10.23 -10.64
CA MET A 135 -4.60 -9.08 -10.63
C MET A 135 -5.07 -8.71 -12.05
N PRO A 136 -6.35 -8.32 -12.23
CA PRO A 136 -6.83 -7.82 -13.51
C PRO A 136 -6.22 -6.44 -13.84
N PRO A 137 -6.24 -6.01 -15.12
CA PRO A 137 -5.78 -4.68 -15.52
C PRO A 137 -6.48 -3.56 -14.73
N GLY A 138 -5.70 -2.57 -14.28
CA GLY A 138 -6.18 -1.38 -13.58
C GLY A 138 -6.03 -1.38 -12.06
N VAL A 139 -5.77 -2.54 -11.43
CA VAL A 139 -5.61 -2.64 -9.96
C VAL A 139 -4.35 -3.45 -9.63
N PRO A 140 -3.15 -2.86 -9.75
CA PRO A 140 -1.89 -3.59 -9.63
C PRO A 140 -1.55 -3.97 -8.18
N VAL A 141 -0.92 -5.13 -8.01
CA VAL A 141 -0.24 -5.53 -6.77
C VAL A 141 1.17 -6.02 -7.13
N ALA A 142 2.19 -5.47 -6.49
CA ALA A 142 3.56 -5.97 -6.62
C ALA A 142 3.72 -7.24 -5.76
N CYS A 143 3.59 -8.42 -6.37
CA CYS A 143 3.77 -9.68 -5.64
C CYS A 143 5.25 -10.02 -5.46
N VAL A 144 5.67 -10.31 -4.23
CA VAL A 144 7.01 -10.86 -3.94
C VAL A 144 6.97 -12.39 -3.82
N ALA A 145 8.14 -12.99 -3.57
CA ALA A 145 8.26 -14.41 -3.29
C ALA A 145 7.38 -14.85 -2.10
N VAL A 146 6.98 -16.12 -2.09
CA VAL A 146 6.30 -16.75 -0.97
C VAL A 146 7.11 -16.59 0.32
N ASN A 147 6.47 -16.15 1.40
CA ASN A 147 7.07 -15.74 2.68
C ASN A 147 8.17 -14.66 2.55
N GLY A 148 8.19 -13.91 1.44
CA GLY A 148 9.21 -12.92 1.10
C GLY A 148 9.04 -11.56 1.77
N ALA A 149 8.58 -11.50 3.03
CA ALA A 149 8.26 -10.24 3.71
C ALA A 149 9.45 -9.25 3.77
N ARG A 150 10.68 -9.77 3.96
CA ARG A 150 11.89 -8.94 3.89
C ARG A 150 12.04 -8.25 2.54
N ASN A 151 11.85 -8.98 1.44
CA ASN A 151 11.94 -8.41 0.09
C ASN A 151 10.82 -7.40 -0.19
N ALA A 152 9.66 -7.56 0.43
CA ALA A 152 8.61 -6.55 0.36
C ALA A 152 9.05 -5.22 0.99
N ALA A 153 9.74 -5.26 2.13
CA ALA A 153 10.33 -4.06 2.73
C ALA A 153 11.45 -3.45 1.88
N VAL A 154 12.37 -4.27 1.34
CA VAL A 154 13.40 -3.78 0.39
C VAL A 154 12.78 -3.10 -0.83
N LEU A 155 11.70 -3.68 -1.37
CA LEU A 155 10.97 -3.07 -2.49
C LEU A 155 10.29 -1.77 -2.09
N ALA A 156 9.68 -1.70 -0.89
CA ALA A 156 9.09 -0.48 -0.37
C ALA A 156 10.12 0.65 -0.22
N VAL A 157 11.31 0.35 0.31
CA VAL A 157 12.44 1.29 0.40
C VAL A 157 12.79 1.84 -0.98
N ARG A 158 12.91 0.96 -1.99
CA ARG A 158 13.23 1.36 -3.37
C ARG A 158 12.16 2.23 -4.00
N ILE A 159 10.88 1.90 -3.78
CA ILE A 159 9.75 2.70 -4.28
C ILE A 159 9.76 4.11 -3.69
N MET A 160 10.04 4.25 -2.40
CA MET A 160 10.04 5.57 -1.74
C MET A 160 11.29 6.40 -2.03
N ALA A 161 12.36 5.79 -2.55
CA ALA A 161 13.57 6.48 -2.96
C ALA A 161 13.54 6.94 -4.43
N ALA A 162 12.48 6.60 -5.18
CA ALA A 162 12.32 6.93 -6.59
C ALA A 162 11.67 8.30 -6.83
#